data_AF-A0A818GWH4-F1
#
_entry.id   AF-A0A818GWH4-F1
#
_cell.length_a   1.000
_cell.length_b   1.000
_cell.length_c   1.000
_cell.angle_alpha   90.00
_cell.angle_beta   90.00
_cell.angle_gamma   90.00
#
_symmetry.space_group_name_H-M   'P 1'
#
loop_
_entity.id
_entity.type
_entity.pdbx_description
1 polymer ?
#
loop_
_entity_poly.entity_id
_entity_poly.type
_entity_poly.pdbx_seq_one_letter_code
_entity_poly.pdbx_strand_id
1 'polypeptide(L)'
;MIYPIGLHLARYIILCNQLTRSSDINQSTNIENILEKFSEQILLNKCNQLINQLTDDILNRLKYLTHIEYIRNFFLFENGSFMHQFALRLYSKLSHTIHERLDAFTVLVSFDSTLTMFGLEKMQYPLSVIYQSTNEPSTTQKYIIQNVQLKYDLPKELFIIIKPDHMDIYQKCFAFVLQVKQAKYVLDQLVFSEFRVKNRVRNRRLYRHQSYQLHHEMFLLRARLLHAVNAVNNFVLTTFHTAGEQFLDKHSNKSIDIESMINFHEKFLTALSIGSLLQPKQQAIRDQLMKLFEIVTIFARRWQLGFDSIKIEHINKLQSEFNQTKQFISIVLKPFLPRMIDSPLRALACALQDDFYSNV
;
A
#
# COMPACT_ATOMS: atom_id res chain seq x y z
N MET A 1 -19.22 22.58 34.74
CA MET A 1 -20.66 22.41 35.03
C MET A 1 -20.96 20.97 35.48
N ILE A 2 -20.56 20.56 36.69
CA ILE A 2 -20.74 19.18 37.20
C ILE A 2 -21.67 19.16 38.44
N TYR A 3 -22.42 20.24 38.67
CA TYR A 3 -23.10 20.47 39.95
C TYR A 3 -24.60 20.12 40.11
N PRO A 4 -25.35 19.49 39.17
CA PRO A 4 -26.72 19.07 39.48
C PRO A 4 -26.89 17.56 39.76
N ILE A 5 -25.89 16.71 39.50
CA ILE A 5 -26.07 15.24 39.58
C ILE A 5 -26.09 14.76 41.05
N GLY A 6 -25.28 15.37 41.92
CA GLY A 6 -25.23 15.00 43.35
C GLY A 6 -26.51 15.35 44.13
N LEU A 7 -27.23 16.41 43.73
CA LEU A 7 -28.44 16.84 44.42
C LEU A 7 -29.65 15.95 44.12
N HIS A 8 -29.70 15.37 42.90
CA HIS A 8 -30.75 14.42 42.51
C HIS A 8 -30.55 13.05 43.16
N LEU A 9 -29.30 12.57 43.27
CA LEU A 9 -28.98 11.34 44.01
C LEU A 9 -29.26 11.47 45.51
N ALA A 10 -28.94 12.61 46.12
CA ALA A 10 -29.23 12.85 47.53
C ALA A 10 -30.74 12.89 47.83
N ARG A 11 -31.55 13.51 46.95
CA ARG A 11 -33.02 13.48 47.08
C ARG A 11 -33.61 12.09 46.89
N TYR A 12 -33.01 11.27 46.02
CA TYR A 12 -33.45 9.91 45.75
C TYR A 12 -33.17 8.96 46.93
N ILE A 13 -31.98 9.06 47.54
CA ILE A 13 -31.61 8.28 48.72
C ILE A 13 -32.49 8.65 49.93
N ILE A 14 -32.86 9.93 50.09
CA ILE A 14 -33.77 10.38 51.15
C ILE A 14 -35.20 9.84 50.92
N LEU A 15 -35.66 9.75 49.66
CA LEU A 15 -36.97 9.18 49.33
C LEU A 15 -37.01 7.65 49.56
N CYS A 16 -35.94 6.93 49.19
CA CYS A 16 -35.80 5.49 49.42
C CYS A 16 -35.73 5.12 50.92
N ASN A 17 -35.10 5.96 51.74
CA ASN A 17 -35.05 5.78 53.20
C ASN A 17 -36.38 6.07 53.90
N GLN A 18 -37.30 6.80 53.25
CA GLN A 18 -38.66 7.04 53.78
C GLN A 18 -39.63 5.90 53.41
N LEU A 19 -39.42 5.23 52.27
CA LEU A 19 -40.23 4.10 51.82
C LEU A 19 -39.89 2.76 52.52
N THR A 20 -38.69 2.63 53.07
CA THR A 20 -38.24 1.42 53.80
C THR A 20 -38.76 1.31 55.23
N ARG A 21 -39.53 2.30 55.73
CA ARG A 21 -40.10 2.29 57.10
C ARG A 21 -41.54 1.79 57.20
N SER A 22 -42.19 1.40 56.11
CA SER A 22 -43.53 0.81 56.12
C SER A 22 -43.57 -0.46 55.29
N SER A 23 -43.55 -1.60 56.00
CA SER A 23 -44.20 -2.88 55.69
C SER A 23 -44.32 -3.29 54.20
N ASP A 24 -43.46 -4.22 53.76
CA ASP A 24 -43.85 -5.51 53.16
C ASP A 24 -42.67 -6.14 52.39
N ILE A 25 -42.02 -7.10 53.04
CA ILE A 25 -40.69 -7.63 52.68
C ILE A 25 -40.69 -8.45 51.36
N ASN A 26 -41.85 -8.83 50.83
CA ASN A 26 -41.94 -9.57 49.55
C ASN A 26 -42.22 -8.70 48.30
N GLN A 27 -42.53 -7.41 48.46
CA GLN A 27 -42.67 -6.47 47.33
C GLN A 27 -41.42 -5.60 47.10
N SER A 28 -40.58 -5.45 48.14
CA SER A 28 -39.34 -4.65 48.10
C SER A 28 -38.33 -5.14 47.05
N THR A 29 -38.13 -6.46 46.92
CA THR A 29 -37.22 -7.05 45.92
C THR A 29 -37.69 -6.87 44.48
N ASN A 30 -39.00 -6.72 44.27
CA ASN A 30 -39.55 -6.47 42.94
C ASN A 30 -39.39 -4.99 42.55
N ILE A 31 -39.58 -4.08 43.51
CA ILE A 31 -39.38 -2.64 43.31
C ILE A 31 -37.88 -2.31 43.12
N GLU A 32 -36.99 -2.91 43.91
CA GLU A 32 -35.53 -2.74 43.73
C GLU A 32 -35.07 -3.23 42.35
N ASN A 33 -35.52 -4.41 41.91
CA ASN A 33 -35.22 -4.91 40.56
C ASN A 33 -35.82 -4.03 39.44
N ILE A 34 -36.99 -3.42 39.66
CA ILE A 34 -37.60 -2.49 38.70
C ILE A 34 -36.79 -1.19 38.67
N LEU A 35 -36.37 -0.67 39.82
CA LEU A 35 -35.56 0.55 39.91
C LEU A 35 -34.16 0.36 39.33
N GLU A 36 -33.52 -0.80 39.56
CA GLU A 36 -32.26 -1.15 38.90
C GLU A 36 -32.44 -1.17 37.38
N LYS A 37 -33.46 -1.86 36.85
CA LYS A 37 -33.75 -1.88 35.41
C LYS A 37 -34.06 -0.50 34.82
N PHE A 38 -34.79 0.35 35.54
CA PHE A 38 -35.05 1.73 35.12
C PHE A 38 -33.76 2.56 35.13
N SER A 39 -32.91 2.39 36.14
CA SER A 39 -31.61 3.08 36.21
C SER A 39 -30.66 2.64 35.10
N GLU A 40 -30.63 1.34 34.79
CA GLU A 40 -29.88 0.77 33.67
C GLU A 40 -30.38 1.34 32.34
N GLN A 41 -31.69 1.42 32.11
CA GLN A 41 -32.25 2.01 30.89
C GLN A 41 -31.90 3.49 30.73
N ILE A 42 -31.95 4.28 31.80
CA ILE A 42 -31.59 5.70 31.76
C ILE A 42 -30.09 5.87 31.47
N LEU A 43 -29.25 5.03 32.08
CA LEU A 43 -27.81 5.00 31.81
C LEU A 43 -27.53 4.61 30.36
N LEU A 44 -28.16 3.54 29.86
CA LEU A 44 -28.00 3.08 28.48
C LEU A 44 -28.39 4.17 27.48
N ASN A 45 -29.51 4.86 27.71
CA ASN A 45 -29.98 5.93 26.86
C ASN A 45 -29.00 7.11 26.82
N LYS A 46 -28.44 7.50 27.97
CA LYS A 46 -27.41 8.55 28.03
C LYS A 46 -26.11 8.13 27.37
N CYS A 47 -25.66 6.89 27.58
CA CYS A 47 -24.48 6.34 26.92
C CYS A 47 -24.66 6.33 25.41
N ASN A 48 -25.80 5.88 24.90
CA ASN A 48 -26.11 5.87 23.47
C ASN A 48 -26.14 7.28 22.87
N GLN A 49 -26.68 8.27 23.59
CA GLN A 49 -26.63 9.66 23.16
C GLN A 49 -25.20 10.20 23.06
N LEU A 50 -24.36 9.92 24.06
CA LEU A 50 -22.95 10.34 24.05
C LEU A 50 -22.16 9.65 22.94
N ILE A 51 -22.39 8.35 22.71
CA ILE A 51 -21.75 7.58 21.64
C ILE A 51 -22.14 8.18 20.28
N ASN A 52 -23.43 8.45 20.04
CA ASN A 52 -23.89 9.05 18.80
C ASN A 52 -23.28 10.44 18.57
N GLN A 53 -23.21 11.28 19.61
CA GLN A 53 -22.55 12.59 19.52
C GLN A 53 -21.05 12.46 19.21
N LEU A 54 -20.36 11.50 19.84
CA LEU A 54 -18.95 11.25 19.59
C LEU A 54 -18.71 10.75 18.15
N THR A 55 -19.57 9.85 17.65
CA THR A 55 -19.53 9.38 16.27
C THR A 55 -19.73 10.53 15.28
N ASP A 56 -20.73 11.39 15.52
CA ASP A 56 -20.99 12.56 14.67
C ASP A 56 -19.81 13.54 14.68
N ASP A 57 -19.18 13.75 15.84
CA ASP A 57 -17.96 14.55 15.96
C ASP A 57 -16.80 13.95 15.16
N ILE A 58 -16.61 12.62 15.20
CA ILE A 58 -15.54 11.95 14.45
C ILE A 58 -15.78 12.05 12.94
N LEU A 59 -17.01 11.83 12.49
CA LEU A 59 -17.34 11.84 11.07
C LEU A 59 -17.34 13.25 10.49
N ASN A 60 -18.03 14.19 11.15
CA ASN A 60 -18.30 15.51 10.57
C ASN A 60 -17.27 16.56 10.99
N ARG A 61 -16.90 16.61 12.27
CA ARG A 61 -15.96 17.62 12.79
C ARG A 61 -14.51 17.24 12.49
N LEU A 62 -14.14 15.99 12.79
CA LEU A 62 -12.79 15.47 12.53
C LEU A 62 -12.60 14.97 11.09
N LYS A 63 -13.65 14.97 10.26
CA LYS A 63 -13.60 14.60 8.83
C LYS A 63 -12.85 13.29 8.59
N TYR A 64 -13.13 12.27 9.40
CA TYR A 64 -12.44 10.97 9.36
C TYR A 64 -12.31 10.39 7.94
N LEU A 65 -13.39 10.42 7.16
CA LEU A 65 -13.39 9.89 5.79
C LEU A 65 -12.44 10.65 4.85
N THR A 66 -12.31 11.96 5.03
CA THR A 66 -11.36 12.79 4.26
C THR A 66 -9.92 12.42 4.59
N HIS A 67 -9.61 12.10 5.85
CA HIS A 67 -8.28 11.61 6.24
C HIS A 67 -7.97 10.25 5.59
N ILE A 68 -8.93 9.33 5.57
CA ILE A 68 -8.76 8.04 4.87
C ILE A 68 -8.59 8.25 3.37
N GLU A 69 -9.34 9.18 2.76
CA GLU A 69 -9.19 9.54 1.35
C GLU A 69 -7.78 10.04 1.05
N TYR A 70 -7.21 10.91 1.89
CA TYR A 70 -5.82 11.33 1.73
C TYR A 70 -4.83 10.17 1.86
N ILE A 71 -5.01 9.28 2.84
CA ILE A 71 -4.17 8.09 2.97
C ILE A 71 -4.24 7.24 1.70
N ARG A 72 -5.44 7.00 1.17
CA ARG A 72 -5.65 6.25 -0.09
C ARG A 72 -4.97 6.94 -1.28
N ASN A 73 -5.20 8.24 -1.43
CA ASN A 73 -4.68 9.03 -2.54
C ASN A 73 -3.15 9.00 -2.62
N PHE A 74 -2.45 9.14 -1.49
CA PHE A 74 -1.00 9.25 -1.46
C PHE A 74 -0.28 7.92 -1.16
N PHE A 75 -0.69 7.15 -0.15
CA PHE A 75 0.00 5.90 0.20
C PHE A 75 -0.34 4.76 -0.74
N LEU A 76 -1.58 4.70 -1.25
CA LEU A 76 -2.04 3.61 -2.11
C LEU A 76 -2.01 3.96 -3.61
N PHE A 77 -1.49 5.14 -3.97
CA PHE A 77 -1.38 5.62 -5.35
C PHE A 77 -2.74 5.79 -6.08
N GLU A 78 -3.83 6.06 -5.35
CA GLU A 78 -5.14 6.32 -5.98
C GLU A 78 -5.18 7.67 -6.71
N ASN A 79 -4.46 8.69 -6.21
CA ASN A 79 -4.22 9.91 -6.98
C ASN A 79 -3.12 9.67 -8.01
N GLY A 80 -3.51 8.99 -9.10
CA GLY A 80 -2.61 8.53 -10.13
C GLY A 80 -1.79 9.66 -10.76
N SER A 81 -2.40 10.82 -11.02
CA SER A 81 -1.73 11.96 -11.67
C SER A 81 -0.60 12.53 -10.81
N PHE A 82 -0.90 12.85 -9.54
CA PHE A 82 0.10 13.40 -8.61
C PHE A 82 1.22 12.39 -8.35
N MET A 83 0.84 11.17 -7.98
CA MET A 83 1.80 10.15 -7.57
C MET A 83 2.65 9.66 -8.74
N HIS A 84 2.11 9.63 -9.96
CA HIS A 84 2.89 9.36 -11.15
C HIS A 84 3.95 10.44 -11.40
N GLN A 85 3.58 11.73 -11.34
CA GLN A 85 4.54 12.81 -11.54
C GLN A 85 5.63 12.85 -10.47
N PHE A 86 5.26 12.64 -9.21
CA PHE A 86 6.22 12.51 -8.12
C PHE A 86 7.19 11.34 -8.37
N ALA A 87 6.65 10.15 -8.68
CA ALA A 87 7.44 8.97 -8.95
C ALA A 87 8.38 9.14 -10.16
N LEU A 88 7.91 9.77 -11.24
CA LEU A 88 8.72 10.08 -12.43
C LEU A 88 9.95 10.93 -12.08
N ARG A 89 9.78 11.95 -11.23
CA ARG A 89 10.89 12.81 -10.78
C ARG A 89 11.93 12.04 -9.97
N LEU A 90 11.49 11.09 -9.15
CA LEU A 90 12.40 10.20 -8.42
C LEU A 90 13.13 9.24 -9.37
N TYR A 91 12.41 8.66 -10.32
CA TYR A 91 12.98 7.64 -11.20
C TYR A 91 13.92 8.20 -12.26
N SER A 92 13.67 9.40 -12.78
CA SER A 92 14.59 10.07 -13.70
C SER A 92 15.95 10.31 -13.05
N LYS A 93 15.96 10.66 -11.76
CA LYS A 93 17.20 10.82 -10.98
C LYS A 93 17.91 9.51 -10.70
N LEU A 94 17.19 8.38 -10.64
CA LEU A 94 17.78 7.05 -10.51
C LEU A 94 18.34 6.48 -11.82
N SER A 95 17.82 6.91 -12.98
CA SER A 95 18.24 6.40 -14.29
C SER A 95 19.49 7.09 -14.83
N HIS A 96 19.76 8.33 -14.42
CA HIS A 96 20.89 9.12 -14.89
C HIS A 96 22.15 8.95 -14.01
N THR A 97 22.96 7.94 -14.34
CA THR A 97 24.40 7.82 -13.99
C THR A 97 24.75 7.68 -12.50
N ILE A 98 25.93 7.10 -12.26
CA ILE A 98 26.50 6.71 -10.96
C ILE A 98 26.70 7.89 -9.95
N HIS A 99 26.43 9.13 -10.36
CA HIS A 99 26.82 10.35 -9.64
C HIS A 99 25.66 11.17 -9.04
N GLU A 100 24.42 11.10 -9.55
CA GLU A 100 23.25 11.71 -8.89
C GLU A 100 22.63 10.69 -7.93
N ARG A 101 23.07 10.70 -6.67
CA ARG A 101 22.45 9.87 -5.64
C ARG A 101 21.12 10.51 -5.23
N LEU A 102 20.06 9.69 -5.11
CA LEU A 102 18.88 10.11 -4.37
C LEU A 102 19.31 10.46 -2.94
N ASP A 103 19.05 11.69 -2.54
CA ASP A 103 19.27 12.23 -1.20
C ASP A 103 17.97 12.82 -0.64
N ALA A 104 18.00 13.15 0.65
CA ALA A 104 16.82 13.70 1.32
C ALA A 104 16.33 15.01 0.70
N PHE A 105 17.27 15.84 0.23
CA PHE A 105 16.95 17.11 -0.41
C PHE A 105 16.24 16.90 -1.76
N THR A 106 16.73 16.02 -2.63
CA THR A 106 16.11 15.72 -3.92
C THR A 106 14.70 15.16 -3.75
N VAL A 107 14.50 14.28 -2.78
CA VAL A 107 13.17 13.71 -2.49
C VAL A 107 12.20 14.80 -2.02
N LEU A 108 12.64 15.67 -1.10
CA LEU A 108 11.84 16.77 -0.59
C LEU A 108 11.47 17.77 -1.70
N VAL A 109 12.45 18.22 -2.48
CA VAL A 109 12.24 19.16 -3.59
C VAL A 109 11.34 18.55 -4.67
N SER A 110 11.51 17.26 -4.97
CA SER A 110 10.66 16.56 -5.94
C SER A 110 9.21 16.52 -5.47
N PHE A 111 8.97 16.30 -4.18
CA PHE A 111 7.63 16.31 -3.60
C PHE A 111 7.02 17.71 -3.62
N ASP A 112 7.75 18.72 -3.14
CA ASP A 112 7.28 20.12 -3.06
C ASP A 112 7.01 20.72 -4.44
N SER A 113 7.85 20.39 -5.42
CA SER A 113 7.63 20.77 -6.83
C SER A 113 6.39 20.08 -7.39
N THR A 114 6.01 18.91 -6.89
CA THR A 114 4.79 18.20 -7.33
C THR A 114 3.57 18.84 -6.69
N LEU A 115 3.63 19.15 -5.39
CA LEU A 115 2.59 19.92 -4.72
C LEU A 115 2.29 21.24 -5.43
N THR A 116 3.34 22.00 -5.74
CA THR A 116 3.22 23.30 -6.44
C THR A 116 2.60 23.13 -7.83
N MET A 117 3.01 22.10 -8.59
CA MET A 117 2.49 21.82 -9.93
C MET A 117 0.98 21.52 -9.93
N PHE A 118 0.49 20.84 -8.89
CA PHE A 118 -0.92 20.50 -8.75
C PHE A 118 -1.72 21.52 -7.92
N GLY A 119 -1.11 22.63 -7.50
CA GLY A 119 -1.77 23.66 -6.69
C GLY A 119 -2.20 23.18 -5.30
N LEU A 120 -1.52 22.16 -4.75
CA LEU A 120 -1.84 21.59 -3.45
C LEU A 120 -1.01 22.28 -2.36
N GLU A 121 -1.67 22.90 -1.39
CA GLU A 121 -0.98 23.56 -0.28
C GLU A 121 -0.65 22.59 0.86
N LYS A 122 0.57 22.63 1.39
CA LYS A 122 0.97 21.83 2.56
C LYS A 122 0.09 22.07 3.79
N MET A 123 -0.51 23.26 3.93
CA MET A 123 -1.40 23.56 5.05
C MET A 123 -2.71 22.77 4.96
N GLN A 124 -3.09 22.35 3.76
CA GLN A 124 -4.30 21.56 3.49
C GLN A 124 -4.03 20.04 3.58
N TYR A 125 -2.78 19.63 3.42
CA TYR A 125 -2.34 18.23 3.45
C TYR A 125 -1.24 18.03 4.50
N PRO A 126 -1.52 17.38 5.63
CA PRO A 126 -0.52 17.10 6.65
C PRO A 126 0.44 15.96 6.23
N LEU A 127 1.02 16.06 5.02
CA LEU A 127 1.94 15.09 4.45
C LEU A 127 3.35 15.69 4.39
N SER A 128 4.33 14.91 4.83
CA SER A 128 5.75 15.20 4.69
C SER A 128 6.47 14.01 4.10
N VAL A 129 7.59 14.25 3.44
CA VAL A 129 8.40 13.18 2.84
C VAL A 129 9.76 13.16 3.50
N ILE A 130 10.22 11.95 3.81
CA ILE A 130 11.50 11.71 4.46
C ILE A 130 12.26 10.69 3.64
N TYR A 131 13.58 10.86 3.61
CA TYR A 131 14.49 9.89 3.04
C TYR A 131 15.39 9.35 4.15
N GLN A 132 15.27 8.06 4.45
CA GLN A 132 16.13 7.40 5.43
C GLN A 132 17.43 6.93 4.76
N SER A 133 18.50 7.72 4.89
CA SER A 133 19.82 7.29 4.40
C SER A 133 20.35 6.16 5.28
N THR A 134 20.52 4.97 4.71
CA THR A 134 21.23 3.86 5.36
C THR A 134 22.74 4.14 5.30
N ASN A 135 23.39 4.24 6.47
CA ASN A 135 24.83 4.54 6.57
C ASN A 135 25.75 3.35 6.24
N GLU A 136 25.21 2.20 5.83
CA GLU A 136 26.03 1.07 5.42
C GLU A 136 26.52 1.22 3.96
N PRO A 137 27.84 1.27 3.71
CA PRO A 137 28.40 1.31 2.36
C PRO A 137 28.42 -0.08 1.68
N SER A 138 27.56 -1.02 2.09
CA SER A 138 27.63 -2.42 1.69
C SER A 138 26.81 -2.71 0.41
N THR A 139 27.52 -2.70 -0.70
CA THR A 139 27.37 -3.62 -1.84
C THR A 139 26.16 -3.58 -2.77
N THR A 140 25.07 -2.85 -2.55
CA THR A 140 24.19 -2.59 -3.71
C THR A 140 23.19 -1.45 -3.58
N GLN A 141 23.18 -0.61 -4.62
CA GLN A 141 22.11 0.31 -5.01
C GLN A 141 20.75 -0.38 -5.31
N LYS A 142 20.46 -1.55 -4.72
CA LYS A 142 19.33 -2.44 -5.05
C LYS A 142 17.98 -1.90 -4.61
N TYR A 143 17.94 -1.09 -3.55
CA TYR A 143 16.69 -0.71 -2.87
C TYR A 143 16.61 0.76 -2.46
N ILE A 144 17.35 1.65 -3.14
CA ILE A 144 17.43 3.08 -2.78
C ILE A 144 16.04 3.73 -2.67
N ILE A 145 15.10 3.33 -3.52
CA ILE A 145 13.74 3.88 -3.51
C ILE A 145 12.93 3.49 -2.25
N GLN A 146 13.28 2.40 -1.56
CA GLN A 146 12.63 1.98 -0.31
C GLN A 146 12.83 2.96 0.83
N ASN A 147 13.90 3.73 0.75
CA ASN A 147 14.26 4.70 1.76
C ASN A 147 13.36 5.95 1.73
N VAL A 148 12.54 6.11 0.69
CA VAL A 148 11.52 7.16 0.59
C VAL A 148 10.33 6.78 1.48
N GLN A 149 10.01 7.67 2.40
CA GLN A 149 8.90 7.52 3.35
C GLN A 149 7.95 8.70 3.28
N LEU A 150 6.65 8.41 3.28
CA LEU A 150 5.60 9.39 3.47
C LEU A 150 5.23 9.39 4.96
N LYS A 151 5.29 10.56 5.59
CA LYS A 151 4.76 10.78 6.93
C LYS A 151 3.49 11.58 6.85
N TYR A 152 2.46 11.09 7.53
CA TYR A 152 1.17 11.74 7.63
C TYR A 152 0.93 12.15 9.07
N ASP A 153 0.70 13.44 9.30
CA ASP A 153 0.41 13.96 10.64
C ASP A 153 -1.10 13.84 10.89
N LEU A 154 -1.48 12.71 11.48
CA LEU A 154 -2.87 12.39 11.79
C LEU A 154 -3.28 13.06 13.13
N PRO A 155 -4.44 13.75 13.19
CA PRO A 155 -4.96 14.27 14.44
C PRO A 155 -5.06 13.20 15.53
N LYS A 156 -4.61 13.53 16.74
CA LYS A 156 -4.53 12.57 17.86
C LYS A 156 -5.90 12.02 18.26
N GLU A 157 -6.95 12.80 18.04
CA GLU A 157 -8.33 12.43 18.31
C GLU A 157 -8.78 11.23 17.45
N LEU A 158 -8.18 11.03 16.28
CA LEU A 158 -8.46 9.89 15.39
C LEU A 158 -7.69 8.62 15.77
N PHE A 159 -6.78 8.66 16.75
CA PHE A 159 -6.00 7.49 17.19
C PHE A 159 -6.85 6.40 17.82
N ILE A 160 -8.08 6.72 18.22
CA ILE A 160 -9.08 5.75 18.66
C ILE A 160 -9.37 4.73 17.55
N ILE A 161 -9.34 5.17 16.29
CA ILE A 161 -9.66 4.34 15.12
C ILE A 161 -8.39 3.95 14.36
N ILE A 162 -7.54 4.94 14.03
CA ILE A 162 -6.31 4.73 13.27
C ILE A 162 -5.14 4.77 14.25
N LYS A 163 -4.72 3.60 14.72
CA LYS A 163 -3.58 3.48 15.64
C LYS A 163 -2.28 3.88 14.93
N PRO A 164 -1.26 4.39 15.65
CA PRO A 164 0.04 4.69 15.07
C PRO A 164 0.65 3.50 14.30
N ASP A 165 0.49 2.28 14.82
CA ASP A 165 0.98 1.05 14.18
C ASP A 165 0.35 0.79 12.80
N HIS A 166 -0.85 1.32 12.54
CA HIS A 166 -1.50 1.20 11.24
C HIS A 166 -0.77 2.02 10.16
N MET A 167 -0.13 3.13 10.54
CA MET A 167 0.64 3.96 9.62
C MET A 167 1.87 3.23 9.07
N ASP A 168 2.45 2.31 9.84
CA ASP A 168 3.54 1.47 9.37
C ASP A 168 3.10 0.51 8.25
N ILE A 169 1.85 0.03 8.32
CA ILE A 169 1.27 -0.81 7.26
C ILE A 169 1.11 0.04 5.99
N TYR A 170 0.53 1.24 6.09
CA TYR A 170 0.40 2.15 4.95
C TYR A 170 1.74 2.49 4.31
N GLN A 171 2.76 2.77 5.13
CA GLN A 171 4.11 3.04 4.65
C GLN A 171 4.73 1.84 3.93
N LYS A 172 4.53 0.62 4.45
CA LYS A 172 4.98 -0.62 3.78
C LYS A 172 4.25 -0.83 2.45
N CYS A 173 2.94 -0.56 2.38
CA CYS A 173 2.16 -0.60 1.14
C CYS A 173 2.70 0.41 0.12
N PHE A 174 2.93 1.65 0.54
CA PHE A 174 3.50 2.71 -0.29
C PHE A 174 4.85 2.30 -0.89
N ALA A 175 5.78 1.82 -0.05
CA ALA A 175 7.09 1.37 -0.49
C ALA A 175 7.01 0.23 -1.51
N PHE A 176 6.08 -0.70 -1.32
CA PHE A 176 5.88 -1.82 -2.26
C PHE A 176 5.33 -1.34 -3.61
N VAL A 177 4.30 -0.48 -3.61
CA VAL A 177 3.77 0.10 -4.87
C VAL A 177 4.86 0.88 -5.60
N LEU A 178 5.63 1.68 -4.88
CA LEU A 178 6.71 2.49 -5.46
C LEU A 178 7.75 1.62 -6.17
N GLN A 179 8.12 0.46 -5.62
CA GLN A 179 9.02 -0.49 -6.29
C GLN A 179 8.43 -1.08 -7.57
N VAL A 180 7.17 -1.51 -7.50
CA VAL A 180 6.47 -2.09 -8.66
C VAL A 180 6.41 -1.07 -9.79
N LYS A 181 6.09 0.19 -9.45
CA LYS A 181 6.09 1.32 -10.40
C LYS A 181 7.48 1.63 -10.95
N GLN A 182 8.52 1.55 -10.12
CA GLN A 182 9.90 1.73 -10.57
C GLN A 182 10.29 0.64 -11.59
N ALA A 183 10.06 -0.63 -11.28
CA ALA A 183 10.38 -1.74 -12.16
C ALA A 183 9.67 -1.59 -13.51
N LYS A 184 8.40 -1.20 -13.49
CA LYS A 184 7.62 -0.92 -14.70
C LYS A 184 8.22 0.23 -15.50
N TYR A 185 8.43 1.38 -14.85
CA TYR A 185 8.98 2.58 -15.49
C TYR A 185 10.32 2.29 -16.17
N VAL A 186 11.23 1.59 -15.46
CA VAL A 186 12.55 1.25 -15.97
C VAL A 186 12.47 0.43 -17.26
N LEU A 187 11.54 -0.53 -17.37
CA LEU A 187 11.33 -1.32 -18.59
C LEU A 187 10.66 -0.52 -19.73
N ASP A 188 9.74 0.39 -19.38
CA ASP A 188 9.06 1.25 -20.34
C ASP A 188 10.03 2.25 -21.00
N GLN A 189 11.01 2.76 -20.25
CA GLN A 189 12.05 3.67 -20.75
C GLN A 189 13.10 3.01 -21.65
N LEU A 190 13.13 1.67 -21.75
CA LEU A 190 14.05 0.97 -22.65
C LEU A 190 13.59 1.13 -24.10
N VAL A 191 13.89 2.29 -24.68
CA VAL A 191 13.71 2.56 -26.10
C VAL A 191 14.92 2.00 -26.84
N PHE A 192 14.67 1.32 -27.95
CA PHE A 192 15.74 1.04 -28.90
C PHE A 192 16.13 2.36 -29.54
N SER A 193 17.28 2.91 -29.15
CA SER A 193 17.99 3.82 -30.05
C SER A 193 18.38 2.98 -31.26
N GLU A 194 17.55 3.03 -32.30
CA GLU A 194 17.76 2.39 -33.60
C GLU A 194 19.22 2.56 -34.03
N PHE A 195 19.86 1.45 -34.39
CA PHE A 195 20.84 1.33 -35.48
C PHE A 195 21.81 2.50 -35.72
N ARG A 196 22.24 3.25 -34.69
CA ARG A 196 23.44 4.09 -34.78
C ARG A 196 24.67 3.20 -34.66
N VAL A 197 24.70 2.15 -35.48
CA VAL A 197 25.93 1.51 -35.93
C VAL A 197 26.71 2.64 -36.60
N LYS A 198 27.56 3.31 -35.84
CA LYS A 198 28.64 4.10 -36.41
C LYS A 198 29.47 3.11 -37.21
N ASN A 199 29.20 3.09 -38.51
CA ASN A 199 29.81 2.24 -39.53
C ASN A 199 31.34 2.24 -39.41
N ARG A 200 31.91 1.36 -38.59
CA ARG A 200 33.34 1.05 -38.56
C ARG A 200 33.48 -0.38 -38.05
N VAL A 201 33.45 -1.38 -38.94
CA VAL A 201 34.30 -2.60 -38.92
C VAL A 201 33.88 -3.54 -40.06
N ARG A 202 34.89 -4.15 -40.67
CA ARG A 202 34.93 -4.76 -42.02
C ARG A 202 34.42 -6.22 -42.10
N ASN A 203 33.91 -6.81 -41.00
CA ASN A 203 33.50 -8.23 -40.94
C ASN A 203 31.97 -8.40 -40.80
N ARG A 204 31.25 -8.36 -41.93
CA ARG A 204 29.77 -8.18 -41.96
C ARG A 204 28.90 -9.43 -41.77
N ARG A 205 29.41 -10.66 -41.76
CA ARG A 205 28.54 -11.88 -41.74
C ARG A 205 28.39 -12.54 -40.37
N LEU A 206 29.49 -12.81 -39.66
CA LEU A 206 29.45 -13.43 -38.33
C LEU A 206 28.96 -12.47 -37.24
N TYR A 207 29.41 -11.21 -37.28
CA TYR A 207 28.96 -10.16 -36.34
C TYR A 207 27.46 -9.88 -36.45
N ARG A 208 26.87 -9.96 -37.67
CA ARG A 208 25.44 -9.73 -37.87
C ARG A 208 24.55 -10.79 -37.23
N HIS A 209 24.96 -12.06 -37.27
CA HIS A 209 24.15 -13.15 -36.69
C HIS A 209 24.19 -13.15 -35.17
N GLN A 210 25.37 -13.02 -34.54
CA GLN A 210 25.47 -12.95 -33.08
C GLN A 210 24.85 -11.66 -32.51
N SER A 211 25.01 -10.52 -33.19
CA SER A 211 24.34 -9.30 -32.78
C SER A 211 22.83 -9.45 -32.88
N TYR A 212 22.30 -10.00 -33.98
CA TYR A 212 20.85 -10.17 -34.16
C TYR A 212 20.24 -11.11 -33.12
N GLN A 213 20.90 -12.24 -32.82
CA GLN A 213 20.45 -13.16 -31.78
C GLN A 213 20.42 -12.51 -30.41
N LEU A 214 21.47 -11.77 -30.03
CA LEU A 214 21.49 -11.03 -28.76
C LEU A 214 20.36 -10.00 -28.67
N HIS A 215 20.12 -9.25 -29.75
CA HIS A 215 19.05 -8.24 -29.78
C HIS A 215 17.67 -8.90 -29.65
N HIS A 216 17.46 -10.02 -30.34
CA HIS A 216 16.21 -10.78 -30.27
C HIS A 216 15.96 -11.34 -28.87
N GLU A 217 16.95 -11.99 -28.25
CA GLU A 217 16.84 -12.51 -26.88
C GLU A 217 16.58 -11.40 -25.86
N MET A 218 17.24 -10.26 -26.01
CA MET A 218 16.99 -9.10 -25.14
C MET A 218 15.56 -8.54 -25.32
N PHE A 219 15.03 -8.54 -26.55
CA PHE A 219 13.65 -8.14 -26.81
C PHE A 219 12.65 -9.09 -26.15
N LEU A 220 12.83 -10.40 -26.33
CA LEU A 220 11.98 -11.41 -25.72
C LEU A 220 12.02 -11.33 -24.20
N LEU A 221 13.22 -11.19 -23.62
CA LEU A 221 13.37 -11.04 -22.18
C LEU A 221 12.69 -9.77 -21.66
N ARG A 222 12.84 -8.63 -22.35
CA ARG A 222 12.12 -7.38 -22.01
C ARG A 222 10.61 -7.59 -22.00
N ALA A 223 10.06 -8.19 -23.05
CA ALA A 223 8.61 -8.44 -23.17
C ALA A 223 8.10 -9.33 -22.03
N ARG A 224 8.83 -10.41 -21.71
CA ARG A 224 8.50 -11.32 -20.60
C ARG A 224 8.57 -10.63 -19.24
N LEU A 225 9.61 -9.84 -18.99
CA LEU A 225 9.75 -9.05 -17.76
C LEU A 225 8.63 -8.01 -17.63
N LEU A 226 8.31 -7.31 -18.72
CA LEU A 226 7.25 -6.30 -18.74
C LEU A 226 5.88 -6.91 -18.47
N HIS A 227 5.60 -8.08 -19.05
CA HIS A 227 4.37 -8.84 -18.77
C HIS A 227 4.27 -9.20 -17.29
N ALA A 228 5.32 -9.79 -16.72
CA ALA A 228 5.35 -10.18 -15.31
C ALA A 228 5.17 -8.98 -14.35
N VAL A 229 5.89 -7.88 -14.60
CA VAL A 229 5.79 -6.66 -13.77
C VAL A 229 4.42 -6.01 -13.91
N ASN A 230 3.84 -5.98 -15.11
CA ASN A 230 2.48 -5.45 -15.29
C ASN A 230 1.43 -6.31 -14.57
N ALA A 231 1.59 -7.64 -14.57
CA ALA A 231 0.72 -8.53 -13.80
C ALA A 231 0.78 -8.21 -12.30
N VAL A 232 1.97 -8.02 -11.74
CA VAL A 232 2.16 -7.61 -10.34
C VAL A 232 1.55 -6.23 -10.08
N ASN A 233 1.79 -5.25 -10.94
CA ASN A 233 1.19 -3.91 -10.82
C ASN A 233 -0.34 -3.98 -10.80
N ASN A 234 -0.94 -4.75 -11.70
CA ASN A 234 -2.39 -4.87 -11.79
C ASN A 234 -2.95 -5.60 -10.56
N PHE A 235 -2.28 -6.65 -10.08
CA PHE A 235 -2.66 -7.32 -8.84
C PHE A 235 -2.75 -6.35 -7.66
N VAL A 236 -1.69 -5.54 -7.45
CA VAL A 236 -1.63 -4.60 -6.33
C VAL A 236 -2.71 -3.52 -6.46
N LEU A 237 -2.80 -2.86 -7.62
CA LEU A 237 -3.76 -1.77 -7.84
C LEU A 237 -5.20 -2.25 -7.73
N THR A 238 -5.55 -3.39 -8.34
CA THR A 238 -6.90 -3.96 -8.24
C THR A 238 -7.22 -4.32 -6.79
N THR A 239 -6.29 -4.93 -6.06
CA THR A 239 -6.52 -5.32 -4.66
C THR A 239 -6.76 -4.09 -3.77
N PHE A 240 -5.95 -3.04 -3.94
CA PHE A 240 -6.10 -1.81 -3.16
C PHE A 240 -7.40 -1.08 -3.50
N HIS A 241 -7.71 -0.96 -4.79
CA HIS A 241 -8.93 -0.31 -5.24
C HIS A 241 -10.17 -1.06 -4.72
N THR A 242 -10.24 -2.38 -4.88
CA THR A 242 -11.36 -3.18 -4.36
C THR A 242 -11.46 -3.09 -2.83
N ALA A 243 -10.34 -3.08 -2.10
CA ALA A 243 -10.36 -2.89 -0.65
C ALA A 243 -10.89 -1.49 -0.26
N GLY A 244 -10.51 -0.46 -1.01
CA GLY A 244 -10.95 0.93 -0.82
C GLY A 244 -12.45 1.10 -1.05
N GLU A 245 -12.98 0.54 -2.15
CA GLU A 245 -14.42 0.56 -2.44
C GLU A 245 -15.22 -0.19 -1.36
N GLN A 246 -14.81 -1.40 -1.00
CA GLN A 246 -15.47 -2.17 0.07
C GLN A 246 -15.44 -1.46 1.42
N PHE A 247 -14.42 -0.65 1.68
CA PHE A 247 -14.34 0.17 2.88
C PHE A 247 -15.35 1.32 2.82
N LEU A 248 -15.45 2.05 1.69
CA LEU A 248 -16.41 3.14 1.52
C LEU A 248 -17.86 2.64 1.55
N ASP A 249 -18.15 1.53 0.87
CA ASP A 249 -19.49 0.94 0.85
C ASP A 249 -20.00 0.64 2.26
N LYS A 250 -19.13 0.11 3.12
CA LYS A 250 -19.47 -0.17 4.53
C LYS A 250 -19.70 1.11 5.34
N HIS A 251 -19.03 2.20 4.99
CA HIS A 251 -19.20 3.52 5.61
C HIS A 251 -20.35 4.35 5.01
N SER A 252 -21.04 3.86 3.98
CA SER A 252 -22.21 4.51 3.41
C SER A 252 -23.50 4.28 4.23
N ASN A 253 -23.48 3.33 5.16
CA ASN A 253 -24.63 3.00 6.00
C ASN A 253 -24.87 4.09 7.06
N LYS A 254 -26.13 4.50 7.27
CA LYS A 254 -26.52 5.64 8.13
C LYS A 254 -26.30 5.46 9.64
N SER A 255 -26.01 4.25 10.12
CA SER A 255 -25.85 3.96 11.55
C SER A 255 -24.52 3.26 11.82
N ILE A 256 -23.43 4.02 11.78
CA ILE A 256 -22.09 3.50 12.03
C ILE A 256 -21.72 3.80 13.46
N ASP A 257 -21.42 2.77 14.22
CA ASP A 257 -20.82 2.91 15.56
C ASP A 257 -19.29 2.91 15.47
N ILE A 258 -18.62 3.49 16.46
CA ILE A 258 -17.16 3.61 16.55
C ILE A 258 -16.49 2.23 16.50
N GLU A 259 -17.05 1.22 17.19
CA GLU A 259 -16.53 -0.15 17.13
C GLU A 259 -16.63 -0.73 15.72
N SER A 260 -17.70 -0.41 15.00
CA SER A 260 -17.86 -0.79 13.59
C SER A 260 -16.81 -0.09 12.72
N MET A 261 -16.51 1.19 12.96
CA MET A 261 -15.44 1.93 12.24
C MET A 261 -14.07 1.28 12.45
N ILE A 262 -13.74 0.91 13.69
CA ILE A 262 -12.49 0.22 14.03
C ILE A 262 -12.41 -1.10 13.27
N ASN A 263 -13.45 -1.93 13.34
CA ASN A 263 -13.48 -3.23 12.67
C ASN A 263 -13.39 -3.10 11.14
N PHE A 264 -14.07 -2.11 10.55
CA PHE A 264 -13.98 -1.84 9.11
C PHE A 264 -12.58 -1.40 8.70
N HIS A 265 -11.93 -0.55 9.50
CA HIS A 265 -10.56 -0.13 9.25
C HIS A 265 -9.55 -1.28 9.41
N GLU A 266 -9.68 -2.12 10.42
CA GLU A 266 -8.83 -3.31 10.60
C GLU A 266 -8.98 -4.32 9.46
N LYS A 267 -10.22 -4.54 8.98
CA LYS A 267 -10.48 -5.36 7.79
C LYS A 267 -9.85 -4.75 6.53
N PHE A 268 -9.93 -3.43 6.38
CA PHE A 268 -9.29 -2.72 5.28
C PHE A 268 -7.77 -2.89 5.31
N LEU A 269 -7.12 -2.67 6.45
CA LEU A 269 -5.68 -2.88 6.63
C LEU A 269 -5.25 -4.32 6.36
N THR A 270 -6.08 -5.29 6.77
CA THR A 270 -5.83 -6.71 6.49
C THR A 270 -5.83 -6.97 4.98
N ALA A 271 -6.80 -6.42 4.24
CA ALA A 271 -6.86 -6.52 2.79
C ALA A 271 -5.66 -5.86 2.10
N LEU A 272 -5.25 -4.66 2.56
CA LEU A 272 -4.05 -3.97 2.04
C LEU A 272 -2.76 -4.76 2.33
N SER A 273 -2.67 -5.39 3.50
CA SER A 273 -1.53 -6.23 3.87
C SER A 273 -1.43 -7.46 2.97
N ILE A 274 -2.57 -8.05 2.56
CA ILE A 274 -2.62 -9.14 1.58
C ILE A 274 -2.18 -8.63 0.19
N GLY A 275 -2.70 -7.48 -0.26
CA GLY A 275 -2.35 -6.89 -1.56
C GLY A 275 -0.88 -6.50 -1.68
N SER A 276 -0.26 -6.14 -0.56
CA SER A 276 1.18 -5.82 -0.47
C SER A 276 2.07 -7.02 -0.15
N LEU A 277 1.49 -8.22 0.01
CA LEU A 277 2.19 -9.45 0.39
C LEU A 277 3.01 -9.31 1.69
N LEU A 278 2.50 -8.52 2.64
CA LEU A 278 3.16 -8.25 3.92
C LEU A 278 2.89 -9.33 4.97
N GLN A 279 1.93 -10.23 4.72
CA GLN A 279 1.64 -11.31 5.66
C GLN A 279 2.78 -12.32 5.71
N PRO A 280 3.11 -12.91 6.88
CA PRO A 280 4.19 -13.89 7.02
C PRO A 280 4.06 -15.08 6.05
N LYS A 281 2.82 -15.52 5.80
CA LYS A 281 2.52 -16.62 4.86
C LYS A 281 2.85 -16.29 3.39
N GLN A 282 2.96 -15.00 3.05
CA GLN A 282 3.23 -14.51 1.70
C GLN A 282 4.67 -14.01 1.54
N GLN A 283 5.48 -14.04 2.60
CA GLN A 283 6.85 -13.52 2.59
C GLN A 283 7.72 -14.18 1.52
N ALA A 284 7.63 -15.51 1.36
CA ALA A 284 8.36 -16.22 0.32
C ALA A 284 8.01 -15.75 -1.11
N ILE A 285 6.74 -15.39 -1.36
CA ILE A 285 6.31 -14.85 -2.66
C ILE A 285 6.87 -13.43 -2.83
N ARG A 286 6.78 -12.61 -1.79
CA ARG A 286 7.32 -11.25 -1.77
C ARG A 286 8.82 -11.27 -2.08
N ASP A 287 9.59 -12.14 -1.46
CA ASP A 287 11.04 -12.25 -1.67
C ASP A 287 11.38 -12.62 -3.13
N GLN A 288 10.59 -13.48 -3.77
CA GLN A 288 10.75 -13.76 -5.20
C GLN A 288 10.37 -12.56 -6.09
N LEU A 289 9.35 -11.79 -5.74
CA LEU A 289 9.02 -10.56 -6.48
C LEU A 289 10.11 -9.50 -6.31
N MET A 290 10.73 -9.40 -5.13
CA MET A 290 11.88 -8.54 -4.93
C MET A 290 13.06 -8.96 -5.81
N LYS A 291 13.31 -10.26 -5.93
CA LYS A 291 14.29 -10.81 -6.88
C LYS A 291 13.93 -10.51 -8.34
N LEU A 292 12.64 -10.58 -8.70
CA LEU A 292 12.17 -10.16 -10.04
C LEU A 292 12.50 -8.68 -10.31
N PHE A 293 12.24 -7.77 -9.38
CA PHE A 293 12.57 -6.34 -9.54
C PHE A 293 14.08 -6.10 -9.61
N GLU A 294 14.88 -6.90 -8.91
CA GLU A 294 16.33 -6.90 -9.03
C GLU A 294 16.78 -7.31 -10.45
N ILE A 295 16.24 -8.41 -10.99
CA ILE A 295 16.51 -8.87 -12.36
C ILE A 295 16.19 -7.76 -13.37
N VAL A 296 15.05 -7.08 -13.21
CA VAL A 296 14.64 -5.94 -14.05
C VAL A 296 15.67 -4.81 -13.99
N THR A 297 16.12 -4.46 -12.80
CA THR A 297 17.11 -3.39 -12.60
C THR A 297 18.45 -3.74 -13.24
N ILE A 298 18.93 -4.97 -13.07
CA ILE A 298 20.18 -5.45 -13.68
C ILE A 298 20.05 -5.48 -15.21
N PHE A 299 18.91 -5.96 -15.73
CA PHE A 299 18.62 -6.00 -17.15
C PHE A 299 18.66 -4.60 -17.77
N ALA A 300 17.99 -3.62 -17.15
CA ALA A 300 17.97 -2.25 -17.65
C ALA A 300 19.33 -1.55 -17.59
N ARG A 301 20.12 -1.77 -16.54
CA ARG A 301 21.50 -1.25 -16.48
C ARG A 301 22.36 -1.81 -17.61
N ARG A 302 22.24 -3.11 -17.89
CA ARG A 302 22.95 -3.73 -19.01
C ARG A 302 22.48 -3.16 -20.34
N TRP A 303 21.18 -2.96 -20.53
CA TRP A 303 20.63 -2.32 -21.71
C TRP A 303 21.25 -0.94 -21.97
N GLN A 304 21.41 -0.12 -20.92
CA GLN A 304 22.00 1.22 -21.02
C GLN A 304 23.49 1.22 -21.37
N LEU A 305 24.25 0.17 -21.06
CA LEU A 305 25.66 0.03 -21.47
C LEU A 305 25.82 -0.21 -22.98
N GLY A 306 24.73 -0.52 -23.69
CA GLY A 306 24.71 -0.74 -25.13
C GLY A 306 25.10 -2.17 -25.52
N PHE A 307 24.56 -2.62 -26.66
CA PHE A 307 24.64 -4.01 -27.13
C PHE A 307 26.07 -4.50 -27.40
N ASP A 308 27.00 -3.61 -27.74
CA ASP A 308 28.39 -3.97 -28.05
C ASP A 308 29.18 -4.44 -26.81
N SER A 309 28.71 -4.12 -25.60
CA SER A 309 29.37 -4.47 -24.33
C SER A 309 28.77 -5.72 -23.66
N ILE A 310 27.68 -6.28 -24.19
CA ILE A 310 26.91 -7.33 -23.53
C ILE A 310 27.20 -8.69 -24.18
N LYS A 311 27.61 -9.65 -23.35
CA LYS A 311 27.72 -11.06 -23.76
C LYS A 311 26.37 -11.76 -23.64
N ILE A 312 26.05 -12.63 -24.60
CA ILE A 312 24.82 -13.44 -24.60
C ILE A 312 24.69 -14.33 -23.35
N GLU A 313 25.82 -14.82 -22.81
CA GLU A 313 25.87 -15.59 -21.56
C GLU A 313 25.24 -14.86 -20.37
N HIS A 314 25.42 -13.53 -20.30
CA HIS A 314 24.83 -12.72 -19.23
C HIS A 314 23.30 -12.60 -19.37
N ILE A 315 22.79 -12.60 -20.59
CA ILE A 315 21.35 -12.58 -20.87
C ILE A 315 20.75 -13.95 -20.55
N ASN A 316 21.40 -15.04 -20.98
CA ASN A 316 20.99 -16.40 -20.66
C ASN A 316 20.93 -16.64 -19.15
N LYS A 317 21.89 -16.09 -18.39
CA LYS A 317 21.87 -16.13 -16.92
C LYS A 317 20.65 -15.41 -16.34
N LEU A 318 20.36 -14.18 -16.79
CA LEU A 318 19.17 -13.44 -16.32
C LEU A 318 17.87 -14.17 -16.66
N GLN A 319 17.79 -14.77 -17.85
CA GLN A 319 16.63 -15.54 -18.27
C GLN A 319 16.44 -16.80 -17.42
N SER A 320 17.53 -17.50 -17.07
CA SER A 320 17.49 -18.63 -16.14
C SER A 320 17.01 -18.20 -14.75
N GLU A 321 17.55 -17.11 -14.20
CA GLU A 321 17.13 -16.57 -12.90
C GLU A 321 15.66 -16.12 -12.91
N PHE A 322 15.20 -15.52 -14.00
CA PHE A 322 13.80 -15.15 -14.20
C PHE A 322 12.89 -16.39 -14.23
N ASN A 323 13.26 -17.41 -14.99
CA ASN A 323 12.49 -18.66 -15.09
C ASN A 323 12.42 -19.39 -13.75
N GLN A 324 13.52 -19.43 -12.97
CA GLN A 324 13.52 -19.98 -11.62
C GLN A 324 12.57 -19.22 -10.69
N THR A 325 12.58 -17.89 -10.76
CA THR A 325 11.70 -17.02 -9.97
C THR A 325 10.23 -17.28 -10.32
N LYS A 326 9.91 -17.35 -11.63
CA LYS A 326 8.58 -17.68 -12.16
C LYS A 326 8.12 -19.06 -11.69
N GLN A 327 8.97 -20.07 -11.82
CA GLN A 327 8.68 -21.45 -11.43
C GLN A 327 8.43 -21.57 -9.93
N PHE A 328 9.22 -20.89 -9.09
CA PHE A 328 9.02 -20.89 -7.64
C PHE A 328 7.66 -20.29 -7.28
N ILE A 329 7.34 -19.10 -7.81
CA ILE A 329 6.05 -18.44 -7.53
C ILE A 329 4.90 -19.35 -7.97
N SER A 330 5.01 -19.98 -9.14
CA SER A 330 4.02 -20.93 -9.64
C SER A 330 3.83 -22.13 -8.69
N ILE A 331 4.91 -22.76 -8.20
CA ILE A 331 4.84 -23.89 -7.27
C ILE A 331 4.17 -23.49 -5.96
N VAL A 332 4.52 -22.31 -5.41
CA VAL A 332 3.95 -21.83 -4.15
C VAL A 332 2.48 -21.47 -4.28
N LEU A 333 2.06 -20.90 -5.41
CA LEU A 333 0.67 -20.47 -5.62
C LEU A 333 -0.26 -21.62 -6.07
N LYS A 334 0.26 -22.66 -6.72
CA LYS A 334 -0.54 -23.77 -7.27
C LYS A 334 -1.49 -24.45 -6.28
N PRO A 335 -1.12 -24.71 -5.01
CA PRO A 335 -2.03 -25.30 -4.02
C PRO A 335 -3.21 -24.40 -3.64
N PHE A 336 -3.08 -23.07 -3.81
CA PHE A 336 -4.07 -22.09 -3.39
C PHE A 336 -5.03 -21.69 -4.52
N LEU A 337 -4.62 -21.90 -5.78
CA LEU A 337 -5.41 -21.58 -6.98
C LEU A 337 -6.86 -22.10 -6.98
N PRO A 338 -7.16 -23.37 -6.59
CA PRO A 338 -8.53 -23.89 -6.62
C PRO A 338 -9.46 -23.20 -5.62
N ARG A 339 -8.90 -22.62 -4.55
CA ARG A 339 -9.64 -21.96 -3.46
C ARG A 339 -9.86 -20.46 -3.72
N MET A 340 -9.30 -19.92 -4.81
CA MET A 340 -9.21 -18.48 -5.10
C MET A 340 -10.04 -18.11 -6.34
N ILE A 341 -11.31 -18.46 -6.35
CA ILE A 341 -12.17 -18.38 -7.56
C ILE A 341 -12.26 -16.94 -8.12
N ASP A 342 -12.25 -15.92 -7.25
CA ASP A 342 -12.33 -14.49 -7.65
C ASP A 342 -11.21 -13.63 -7.03
N SER A 343 -10.04 -14.21 -6.75
CA SER A 343 -8.94 -13.44 -6.14
C SER A 343 -8.06 -12.78 -7.19
N PRO A 344 -7.66 -11.49 -7.00
CA PRO A 344 -6.60 -10.86 -7.79
C PRO A 344 -5.30 -11.70 -7.81
N LEU A 345 -5.04 -12.48 -6.75
CA LEU A 345 -3.86 -13.33 -6.66
C LEU A 345 -3.90 -14.49 -7.67
N ARG A 346 -5.09 -14.94 -8.06
CA ARG A 346 -5.26 -15.94 -9.13
C ARG A 346 -4.90 -15.35 -10.48
N ALA A 347 -5.34 -14.12 -10.77
CA ALA A 347 -4.95 -13.43 -12.01
C ALA A 347 -3.42 -13.25 -12.09
N LEU A 348 -2.78 -12.91 -10.97
CA LEU A 348 -1.32 -12.85 -10.88
C LEU A 348 -0.68 -14.21 -11.16
N ALA A 349 -1.16 -15.26 -10.51
CA ALA A 349 -0.65 -16.62 -10.68
C ALA A 349 -0.78 -17.11 -12.13
N CYS A 350 -1.92 -16.88 -12.79
CA CYS A 350 -2.13 -17.22 -14.19
C CYS A 350 -1.18 -16.44 -15.11
N ALA A 351 -1.07 -15.12 -14.95
CA ALA A 351 -0.16 -14.31 -15.76
C ALA A 351 1.33 -14.68 -15.57
N LEU A 352 1.69 -15.14 -14.36
CA LEU A 352 3.03 -15.68 -14.07
C LEU A 352 3.17 -17.17 -14.43
N GLN A 353 2.12 -17.84 -14.91
CA GLN A 353 2.18 -19.23 -15.39
C GLN A 353 2.18 -19.29 -16.90
N ASP A 354 1.50 -18.36 -17.57
CA ASP A 354 1.40 -18.31 -19.01
C ASP A 354 2.80 -18.14 -19.63
N ASP A 355 3.28 -19.20 -20.26
CA ASP A 355 4.37 -19.12 -21.20
C ASP A 355 3.77 -18.66 -22.52
N PHE A 356 3.67 -17.35 -22.73
CA PHE A 356 3.22 -16.79 -24.01
C PHE A 356 4.10 -17.22 -25.21
N TYR A 357 5.21 -17.95 -25.02
CA TYR A 357 6.18 -18.27 -26.06
C TYR A 357 6.91 -19.62 -25.91
N SER A 358 6.38 -20.63 -25.21
CA SER A 358 7.01 -21.97 -25.22
C SER A 358 6.69 -22.81 -26.48
N ASN A 359 5.84 -22.30 -27.38
CA ASN A 359 5.44 -22.97 -28.63
C ASN A 359 5.54 -22.06 -29.88
N VAL A 360 6.65 -21.35 -30.08
CA VAL A 360 7.00 -20.77 -31.41
C VAL A 360 8.47 -20.98 -31.70
#